data_AF-A0A284VIX1-F1
#
_entry.id   AF-A0A284VIX1-F1
#
_cell.length_a   1.000
_cell.length_b   1.000
_cell.length_c   1.000
_cell.angle_alpha   90.00
_cell.angle_beta   90.00
_cell.angle_gamma   90.00
#
_symmetry.space_group_name_H-M   'P 1'
#
loop_
_entity.id
_entity.type
_entity.pdbx_description
1 polymer ?
#
loop_
_entity_poly.entity_id
_entity_poly.type
_entity_poly.pdbx_seq_one_letter_code
_entity_poly.pdbx_strand_id
1 'polypeptide(L)'
;MKWFKDLHERRVRLTSERQEYIETDHPEMSGQISKVQATLKDPDVIVKSRTDGEVELFYQYYATTPVTEKYLCVVVKISGSDLFVITAYFTDTIKRGTILWQKK
;
A
#
# COMPACT_ATOMS: atom_id res chain seq x y z
N MET A 1 5.07 -13.85 8.93
CA MET A 1 4.03 -13.68 7.88
C MET A 1 2.79 -13.06 8.49
N LYS A 2 2.25 -12.01 7.87
CA LYS A 2 1.10 -11.24 8.32
C LYS A 2 -0.01 -11.29 7.26
N TRP A 3 -1.26 -11.21 7.73
CA TRP A 3 -2.43 -11.12 6.88
C TRP A 3 -3.21 -9.86 7.25
N PHE A 4 -3.55 -9.09 6.23
CA PHE A 4 -4.37 -7.89 6.34
C PHE A 4 -5.66 -8.08 5.57
N LYS A 5 -6.58 -7.14 5.78
CA LYS A 5 -7.77 -6.98 4.98
C LYS A 5 -7.71 -5.61 4.33
N ASP A 6 -8.10 -5.54 3.07
CA ASP A 6 -8.30 -4.26 2.41
C ASP A 6 -9.74 -3.74 2.58
N LEU A 7 -10.02 -2.56 2.02
CA LEU A 7 -11.33 -1.92 1.99
C LEU A 7 -12.44 -2.84 1.43
N HIS A 8 -12.09 -3.77 0.55
CA HIS A 8 -13.01 -4.74 -0.08
C HIS A 8 -13.09 -6.06 0.68
N GLU A 9 -12.58 -6.13 1.92
CA GLU A 9 -12.50 -7.33 2.75
C GLU A 9 -11.69 -8.48 2.11
N ARG A 10 -10.84 -8.18 1.12
CA ARG A 10 -9.93 -9.15 0.49
C ARG A 10 -8.74 -9.40 1.41
N ARG A 11 -8.30 -10.65 1.51
CA ARG A 11 -7.12 -11.02 2.31
C ARG A 11 -5.84 -10.66 1.55
N VAL A 12 -5.06 -9.74 2.11
CA VAL A 12 -3.76 -9.32 1.55
C VAL A 12 -2.64 -9.85 2.43
N ARG A 13 -1.67 -10.53 1.83
CA ARG A 13 -0.53 -11.12 2.52
C ARG A 13 0.69 -10.18 2.52
N LEU A 14 1.41 -10.18 3.63
CA LEU A 14 2.76 -9.62 3.73
C LEU A 14 3.70 -10.68 4.36
N THR A 15 4.67 -11.18 3.59
CA THR A 15 5.70 -12.10 4.12
C THR A 15 6.75 -11.34 4.91
N SER A 16 7.45 -12.04 5.79
CA SER A 16 8.54 -11.44 6.57
C SER A 16 9.68 -10.98 5.65
N GLU A 17 10.06 -11.80 4.66
CA GLU A 17 11.04 -11.45 3.62
C GLU A 17 10.65 -10.18 2.86
N ARG A 18 9.36 -10.05 2.50
CA ARG A 18 8.87 -8.87 1.79
C ARG A 18 8.84 -7.63 2.69
N GLN A 19 8.53 -7.80 3.98
CA GLN A 19 8.61 -6.73 4.96
C GLN A 19 10.05 -6.23 5.09
N GLU A 20 11.01 -7.14 5.24
CA GLU A 20 12.45 -6.82 5.34
C GLU A 20 12.96 -6.13 4.07
N TYR A 21 12.54 -6.60 2.89
CA TYR A 21 12.84 -5.94 1.63
C TYR A 21 12.30 -4.50 1.59
N ILE A 22 11.06 -4.28 2.02
CA ILE A 22 10.46 -2.93 2.10
C ILE A 22 11.25 -2.03 3.06
N GLU A 23 11.60 -2.53 4.24
CA GLU A 23 12.35 -1.74 5.23
C GLU A 23 13.81 -1.48 4.81
N THR A 24 14.36 -2.33 3.94
CA THR A 24 15.71 -2.15 3.37
C THR A 24 15.72 -1.16 2.20
N ASP A 25 14.75 -1.27 1.28
CA ASP A 25 14.62 -0.37 0.11
C ASP A 25 14.07 1.01 0.51
N HIS A 26 13.26 1.05 1.57
CA HIS A 26 12.63 2.24 2.12
C HIS A 26 12.83 2.28 3.65
N PRO A 27 14.00 2.75 4.15
CA PRO A 27 14.30 2.81 5.58
C PRO A 27 13.25 3.54 6.42
N GLU A 28 12.54 4.51 5.83
CA GLU A 28 11.46 5.26 6.46
C GLU A 28 10.21 4.41 6.78
N MET A 29 10.10 3.21 6.21
CA MET A 29 9.03 2.25 6.49
C MET A 29 9.27 1.43 7.75
N SER A 30 10.45 1.51 8.37
CA SER A 30 10.73 0.80 9.62
C SER A 30 9.72 1.18 10.71
N GLY A 31 9.06 0.18 11.28
CA GLY A 31 8.00 0.37 12.27
C GLY A 31 6.67 0.93 11.72
N GLN A 32 6.52 1.14 10.40
CA GLN A 32 5.31 1.70 9.79
C GLN A 32 4.33 0.63 9.26
N ILE A 33 4.55 -0.65 9.55
CA ILE A 33 3.68 -1.74 9.06
C ILE A 33 2.23 -1.63 9.56
N SER A 34 2.01 -1.00 10.72
CA SER A 34 0.67 -0.67 11.21
C SER A 34 -0.07 0.29 10.26
N LYS A 35 0.64 1.26 9.67
CA LYS A 35 0.09 2.18 8.67
C LYS A 35 -0.23 1.46 7.37
N VAL A 36 0.59 0.48 6.95
CA VAL A 36 0.26 -0.37 5.78
C VAL A 36 -1.09 -1.05 5.96
N GLN A 37 -1.34 -1.64 7.13
CA GLN A 37 -2.64 -2.25 7.43
C GLN A 37 -3.78 -1.22 7.42
N ALA A 38 -3.57 -0.04 8.02
CA ALA A 38 -4.57 1.02 8.02
C ALA A 38 -4.89 1.52 6.60
N THR A 39 -3.88 1.68 5.75
CA THR A 39 -4.02 2.14 4.36
C THR A 39 -4.69 1.12 3.46
N LEU A 40 -4.49 -0.18 3.70
CA LEU A 40 -5.27 -1.20 3.01
C LEU A 40 -6.75 -1.12 3.41
N LYS A 41 -7.04 -0.94 4.71
CA LYS A 41 -8.40 -0.98 5.25
C LYS A 41 -9.22 0.28 4.97
N ASP A 42 -8.61 1.44 5.07
CA ASP A 42 -9.23 2.76 4.91
C ASP A 42 -8.33 3.68 4.06
N PRO A 43 -8.14 3.37 2.77
CA PRO A 43 -7.42 4.25 1.86
C PRO A 43 -8.18 5.56 1.66
N ASP A 44 -7.50 6.58 1.16
CA ASP A 44 -8.11 7.78 0.59
C ASP A 44 -8.34 7.61 -0.92
N VAL A 45 -7.43 6.93 -1.61
CA VAL A 45 -7.54 6.67 -3.06
C VAL A 45 -6.98 5.28 -3.38
N ILE A 46 -7.65 4.56 -4.28
CA ILE A 46 -7.15 3.33 -4.90
C ILE A 46 -6.97 3.59 -6.39
N VAL A 47 -5.76 3.37 -6.89
CA VAL A 47 -5.40 3.57 -8.29
C VAL A 47 -4.96 2.24 -8.91
N LYS A 48 -5.49 1.90 -10.07
CA LYS A 48 -4.99 0.80 -10.88
C LYS A 48 -3.73 1.22 -11.61
N SER A 49 -2.69 0.38 -11.56
CA SER A 49 -1.45 0.63 -12.29
C SER A 49 -1.71 0.69 -13.81
N ARG A 50 -1.00 1.60 -14.49
CA ARG A 50 -1.06 1.72 -15.96
C ARG A 50 -0.31 0.62 -16.69
N THR A 51 0.70 0.05 -16.04
CA THR A 51 1.63 -0.90 -16.65
C THR A 51 1.28 -2.35 -16.33
N ASP A 52 0.59 -2.60 -15.22
CA ASP A 52 0.18 -3.93 -14.80
C ASP A 52 -1.29 -3.91 -14.34
N GLY A 53 -2.15 -4.59 -15.09
CA GLY A 53 -3.58 -4.64 -14.82
C GLY A 53 -3.97 -5.45 -13.57
N GLU A 54 -3.01 -6.15 -12.97
CA GLU A 54 -3.14 -6.91 -11.73
C GLU A 54 -2.58 -6.16 -10.52
N VAL A 55 -2.13 -4.91 -10.70
CA VAL A 55 -1.57 -4.10 -9.61
C VAL A 55 -2.49 -2.95 -9.24
N GLU A 56 -2.79 -2.88 -7.96
CA GLU A 56 -3.53 -1.80 -7.32
C GLU A 56 -2.63 -1.05 -6.35
N LEU A 57 -2.75 0.27 -6.33
CA LEU A 57 -2.00 1.17 -5.46
C LEU A 57 -2.97 1.85 -4.51
N PHE A 58 -2.80 1.57 -3.22
CA PHE A 58 -3.57 2.14 -2.14
C PHE A 58 -2.82 3.36 -1.60
N TYR A 59 -3.48 4.50 -1.53
CA TYR A 59 -2.94 5.73 -1.01
C TYR A 59 -3.72 6.16 0.21
N GLN A 60 -3.01 6.57 1.25
CA GLN A 60 -3.58 7.26 2.40
C GLN A 60 -2.66 8.38 2.85
N TYR A 61 -3.23 9.54 3.09
CA TYR A 61 -2.51 10.70 3.60
C TYR A 61 -2.23 10.57 5.09
N TYR A 62 -1.01 10.85 5.49
CA TYR A 62 -0.61 10.93 6.89
C TYR A 62 0.01 12.30 7.16
N ALA A 63 -0.66 13.10 7.98
CA ALA A 63 -0.15 14.40 8.43
C ALA A 63 1.12 14.27 9.31
N THR A 64 1.35 13.10 9.91
CA THR A 64 2.56 12.81 10.69
C THR A 64 3.18 11.49 10.23
N THR A 65 4.34 11.58 9.58
CA THR A 65 5.20 10.44 9.24
C THR A 65 6.62 10.66 9.81
N PRO A 66 7.49 9.64 9.79
CA PRO A 66 8.88 9.81 10.23
C PRO A 66 9.67 10.88 9.45
N VAL A 67 9.19 11.26 8.25
CA VAL A 67 9.87 12.20 7.36
C VAL A 67 9.16 13.56 7.34
N THR A 68 7.90 13.62 6.90
CA THR A 68 7.03 14.83 6.88
C THR A 68 5.55 14.43 6.74
N GLU A 69 4.64 15.35 6.42
CA GLU A 69 3.32 14.98 5.91
C GLU A 69 3.44 14.35 4.50
N LYS A 70 3.00 13.10 4.34
CA LYS A 70 3.14 12.34 3.08
C LYS A 70 1.99 11.37 2.88
N TYR A 71 1.78 10.95 1.64
CA TYR A 71 0.97 9.76 1.35
C TYR A 71 1.78 8.50 1.60
N LEU A 72 1.20 7.52 2.27
CA LEU A 72 1.68 6.15 2.20
C LEU A 72 1.09 5.49 0.96
N CYS A 73 1.95 5.02 0.07
CA CYS A 73 1.58 4.22 -1.08
C CYS A 73 1.82 2.74 -0.74
N VAL A 74 0.78 1.91 -0.76
CA VAL A 74 0.90 0.45 -0.62
C VAL A 74 0.56 -0.19 -1.97
N VAL A 75 1.52 -0.92 -2.53
CA VAL A 75 1.36 -1.58 -3.84
C VAL A 75 0.99 -3.03 -3.63
N VAL A 76 -0.18 -3.43 -4.12
CA VAL A 76 -0.71 -4.79 -4.00
C VAL A 76 -0.80 -5.42 -5.37
N LYS A 77 -0.29 -6.65 -5.51
CA LYS A 77 -0.51 -7.49 -6.69
C LYS A 77 -1.63 -8.48 -6.43
N ILE A 78 -2.49 -8.64 -7.44
CA ILE A 78 -3.61 -9.58 -7.48
C ILE A 78 -3.24 -10.70 -8.43
N SER A 79 -2.79 -11.83 -7.90
CA SER A 79 -2.43 -13.01 -8.68
C SER A 79 -3.52 -14.07 -8.54
N GLY A 80 -4.56 -13.97 -9.38
CA GLY A 80 -5.75 -14.82 -9.27
C GLY A 80 -6.49 -14.58 -7.95
N SER A 81 -6.44 -15.56 -7.03
CA SER A 81 -7.04 -15.45 -5.70
C SER A 81 -6.05 -15.03 -4.60
N ASP A 82 -4.75 -14.93 -4.89
CA ASP A 82 -3.74 -14.46 -3.91
C ASP A 82 -3.50 -12.96 -4.09
N LEU A 83 -3.62 -12.20 -3.00
CA LEU A 83 -3.27 -10.79 -2.96
C LEU A 83 -2.08 -10.61 -2.02
N PHE A 84 -1.06 -9.90 -2.46
CA PHE A 84 0.13 -9.65 -1.64
C PHE A 84 0.72 -8.27 -1.89
N VAL A 85 1.34 -7.72 -0.84
CA VAL A 85 2.06 -6.44 -0.93
C VAL A 85 3.38 -6.66 -1.66
N ILE A 86 3.64 -5.87 -2.71
CA ILE A 86 4.91 -5.87 -3.46
C ILE A 86 5.91 -4.90 -2.83
N THR A 87 5.43 -3.70 -2.48
CA THR A 87 6.22 -2.67 -1.81
C THR A 87 5.28 -1.67 -1.12
N ALA A 88 5.80 -0.90 -0.19
CA ALA A 88 5.14 0.26 0.39
C ALA A 88 6.17 1.36 0.68
N TYR A 89 5.81 2.62 0.45
CA TYR A 89 6.72 3.76 0.66
C TYR A 89 5.94 5.06 0.81
N PHE A 90 6.59 6.07 1.41
CA PHE A 90 6.00 7.41 1.47
C PHE A 90 6.29 8.20 0.20
N THR A 91 5.30 8.97 -0.25
CA THR A 91 5.40 9.80 -1.45
C THR A 91 4.56 11.07 -1.31
N ASP A 92 4.96 12.12 -2.01
CA ASP A 92 4.23 13.40 -2.05
C ASP A 92 3.15 13.39 -3.14
N THR A 93 3.11 12.35 -3.98
CA THR A 93 2.25 12.30 -5.17
C THR A 93 1.49 10.99 -5.31
N ILE A 94 0.23 11.08 -5.75
CA ILE A 94 -0.54 9.92 -6.20
C ILE A 94 -0.14 9.60 -7.65
N LYS A 95 0.22 8.35 -7.94
CA LYS A 95 0.61 7.95 -9.30
C LYS A 95 -0.55 8.09 -10.27
N ARG A 96 -0.24 8.46 -11.52
CA ARG A 96 -1.22 8.50 -12.61
C ARG A 96 -1.67 7.09 -12.97
N GLY A 97 -2.99 6.88 -13.05
CA GLY A 97 -3.62 5.63 -13.41
C GLY A 97 -5.14 5.75 -13.39
N THR A 98 -5.83 4.63 -13.52
CA THR A 98 -7.30 4.61 -13.41
C THR A 98 -7.67 4.62 -11.94
N ILE A 99 -8.36 5.66 -11.48
CA ILE A 99 -8.91 5.70 -10.12
C ILE A 99 -10.00 4.64 -10.03
N LEU A 100 -9.78 3.63 -9.19
CA LEU A 100 -10.75 2.58 -8.92
C LEU A 100 -11.72 3.00 -7.82
N TRP A 101 -11.21 3.75 -6.85
CA TRP A 101 -11.99 4.24 -5.72
C TRP A 101 -11.34 5.49 -5.14
N GLN A 102 -12.17 6.40 -4.63
CA GLN A 102 -11.73 7.60 -3.93
C GLN A 102 -12.71 7.89 -2.79
N LYS A 103 -12.16 8.17 -1.60
CA LYS A 103 -12.92 8.57 -0.42
C LYS A 103 -13.60 9.91 -0.70
N LYS A 104 -14.88 10.00 -0.37
CA LYS A 104 -15.67 11.23 -0.46
C LYS A 104 -15.55 12.05 0.82
#